data_AF-A0A950Q592-F1
#
_entry.id   AF-A0A950Q592-F1
#
_cell.length_a   1.000
_cell.length_b   1.000
_cell.length_c   1.000
_cell.angle_alpha   90.00
_cell.angle_beta   90.00
_cell.angle_gamma   90.00
#
_symmetry.space_group_name_H-M   'P 1'
#
loop_
_entity.id
_entity.type
_entity.pdbx_description
1 polymer ?
#
loop_
_entity_poly.entity_id
_entity_poly.type
_entity_poly.pdbx_seq_one_letter_code
_entity_poly.pdbx_strand_id
1 'polypeptide(L)'
;MTYRAEADALDRKILGVINAWHRRGATLDDGTFNDLALGLFAHQLRYNAPYARYCSYLGVSLDAMPESWGAIPAVPSPAFKEAAITTFDPTGAALVFETSGTTVGAPGRHYMERPALYDAALIAGFDRLMLPDGARLRYFNLVPNPVERPTSSLGYMIGRVAQLRGHGRTGWYLEGDSLLFDRLERDLREAIAQDQPVCIAATAFA
;
A
#
# COMPACT_ATOMS: atom_id res chain seq x y z
N MET A 1 -18.53 5.43 -21.20
CA MET A 1 -17.39 4.51 -21.01
C MET A 1 -17.75 3.57 -19.86
N THR A 2 -17.41 2.28 -19.92
CA THR A 2 -17.73 1.35 -18.81
C THR A 2 -16.76 1.53 -17.65
N TYR A 3 -17.16 1.11 -16.44
CA TYR A 3 -16.29 1.08 -15.26
C TYR A 3 -14.89 0.52 -15.58
N ARG A 4 -14.84 -0.69 -16.16
CA ARG A 4 -13.58 -1.40 -16.46
C ARG A 4 -12.68 -0.61 -17.40
N ALA A 5 -13.23 -0.06 -18.48
CA ALA A 5 -12.43 0.68 -19.45
C ALA A 5 -11.80 1.95 -18.85
N GLU A 6 -12.54 2.63 -17.99
CA GLU A 6 -12.07 3.82 -17.27
C GLU A 6 -11.00 3.46 -16.23
N ALA A 7 -11.25 2.43 -15.42
CA ALA A 7 -10.30 1.92 -14.43
C ALA A 7 -8.98 1.48 -15.08
N ASP A 8 -9.05 0.67 -16.14
CA ASP A 8 -7.85 0.17 -16.84
C ASP A 8 -7.05 1.32 -17.49
N ALA A 9 -7.73 2.38 -17.95
CA ALA A 9 -7.05 3.56 -18.50
C ALA A 9 -6.32 4.36 -17.42
N LEU A 10 -6.93 4.52 -16.24
CA LEU A 10 -6.29 5.16 -15.09
C LEU A 10 -5.12 4.33 -14.57
N ASP A 11 -5.31 3.02 -14.38
CA ASP A 11 -4.26 2.08 -13.96
C ASP A 11 -3.03 2.18 -14.87
N ARG A 12 -3.23 2.16 -16.20
CA ARG A 12 -2.12 2.29 -17.16
C ARG A 12 -1.36 3.61 -17.00
N LYS A 13 -2.08 4.73 -16.82
CA LYS A 13 -1.44 6.04 -16.63
C LYS A 13 -0.64 6.07 -15.33
N ILE A 14 -1.25 5.66 -14.22
CA ILE A 14 -0.61 5.67 -12.88
C ILE A 14 0.59 4.71 -12.86
N LEU A 15 0.47 3.49 -13.37
CA LEU A 15 1.59 2.57 -13.51
C LEU A 15 2.70 3.15 -14.39
N GLY A 16 2.34 3.86 -15.47
CA GLY A 16 3.30 4.55 -16.33
C GLY A 16 4.13 5.58 -15.54
N VAL A 17 3.49 6.40 -14.73
CA VAL A 17 4.14 7.39 -13.84
C VAL A 17 5.06 6.69 -12.83
N ILE A 18 4.53 5.70 -12.10
CA ILE A 18 5.31 4.96 -11.10
C ILE A 18 6.55 4.32 -11.73
N ASN A 19 6.41 3.67 -12.88
CA ASN A 19 7.53 3.02 -13.58
C ASN A 19 8.55 4.04 -14.12
N ALA A 20 8.09 5.20 -14.61
CA ALA A 20 8.98 6.25 -15.09
C ALA A 20 9.83 6.82 -13.95
N TRP A 21 9.22 7.07 -12.79
CA TRP A 21 9.95 7.47 -11.59
C TRP A 21 10.88 6.37 -11.11
N HIS A 22 10.39 5.13 -11.00
CA HIS A 22 11.17 3.97 -10.54
C HIS A 22 12.46 3.79 -11.35
N ARG A 23 12.35 3.74 -12.68
CA ARG A 23 13.49 3.41 -13.57
C ARG A 23 14.39 4.58 -13.90
N ARG A 24 13.83 5.79 -14.02
CA ARG A 24 14.54 6.95 -14.59
C ARG A 24 14.61 8.14 -13.64
N GLY A 25 13.98 8.07 -12.47
CA GLY A 25 13.84 9.22 -11.57
C GLY A 25 13.05 10.36 -12.20
N ALA A 26 12.20 10.07 -13.19
CA ALA A 26 11.39 11.08 -13.86
C ALA A 26 10.42 11.70 -12.85
N THR A 27 10.35 13.02 -12.84
CA THR A 27 9.38 13.77 -12.04
C THR A 27 8.09 13.97 -12.84
N LEU A 28 6.98 14.09 -12.12
CA LEU A 28 5.70 14.51 -12.69
C LEU A 28 5.53 15.99 -12.37
N ASP A 29 5.24 16.81 -13.38
CA ASP A 29 4.91 18.21 -13.14
C ASP A 29 3.52 18.34 -12.49
N ASP A 30 3.30 19.45 -11.79
CA ASP A 30 2.09 19.66 -10.99
C ASP A 30 0.81 19.68 -11.85
N GLY A 31 0.87 20.21 -13.07
CA GLY A 31 -0.27 20.22 -14.00
C GLY A 31 -0.69 18.82 -14.42
N THR A 32 0.27 17.99 -14.85
CA THR A 32 0.01 16.59 -15.19
C THR A 32 -0.46 15.78 -13.98
N PHE A 33 0.09 16.04 -12.78
CA PHE A 33 -0.40 15.41 -11.56
C PHE A 33 -1.85 15.82 -11.26
N ASN A 34 -2.16 17.11 -11.39
CA ASN A 34 -3.49 17.65 -11.17
C ASN A 34 -4.53 16.98 -12.09
N ASP A 35 -4.26 16.91 -13.39
CA ASP A 35 -5.16 16.29 -14.36
C ASP A 35 -5.40 14.81 -14.07
N LEU A 36 -4.34 14.09 -13.68
CA LEU A 36 -4.46 12.67 -13.31
C LEU A 36 -5.25 12.50 -12.00
N ALA A 37 -5.02 13.36 -11.00
CA ALA A 37 -5.72 13.34 -9.72
C ALA A 37 -7.20 13.67 -9.88
N LEU A 38 -7.55 14.70 -10.64
CA LEU A 38 -8.95 15.04 -10.94
C LEU A 38 -9.63 13.96 -11.78
N GLY A 39 -8.91 13.34 -12.72
CA GLY A 39 -9.42 12.18 -13.47
C GLY A 39 -9.73 10.98 -12.56
N LEU A 40 -8.84 10.66 -11.62
CA LEU A 40 -9.07 9.61 -10.62
C LEU A 40 -10.22 10.00 -9.68
N PHE A 41 -10.31 11.26 -9.27
CA PHE A 41 -11.38 11.73 -8.40
C PHE A 41 -12.75 11.64 -9.08
N ALA A 42 -12.87 12.01 -10.36
CA ALA A 42 -14.10 11.82 -11.12
C ALA A 42 -14.51 10.34 -11.21
N HIS A 43 -13.54 9.43 -11.38
CA HIS A 43 -13.80 7.99 -11.32
C HIS A 43 -14.34 7.55 -9.94
N GLN A 44 -13.74 8.07 -8.86
CA GLN A 44 -14.22 7.82 -7.50
C GLN A 44 -15.65 8.35 -7.31
N LEU A 45 -15.98 9.56 -7.76
CA LEU A 45 -17.35 10.09 -7.66
C LEU A 45 -18.39 9.25 -8.42
N ARG A 46 -18.00 8.64 -9.56
CA ARG A 46 -18.91 7.79 -10.35
C ARG A 46 -19.21 6.44 -9.70
N TYR A 47 -18.21 5.83 -9.08
CA TYR A 47 -18.29 4.40 -8.72
C TYR A 47 -18.11 4.12 -7.22
N ASN A 48 -17.66 5.08 -6.42
CA ASN A 48 -17.54 4.97 -4.96
C ASN A 48 -18.70 5.71 -4.28
N ALA A 49 -19.86 5.05 -4.21
CA ALA A 49 -21.09 5.66 -3.71
C ALA A 49 -20.98 6.25 -2.29
N PRO A 50 -20.31 5.61 -1.30
CA PRO A 50 -20.10 6.21 0.01
C PRO A 50 -19.32 7.53 -0.05
N TYR A 51 -18.24 7.57 -0.84
CA TYR A 51 -17.41 8.76 -0.95
C TYR A 51 -18.09 9.87 -1.78
N ALA A 52 -18.82 9.51 -2.83
CA ALA A 52 -19.61 10.45 -3.63
C ALA A 52 -20.68 11.17 -2.78
N ARG A 53 -21.35 10.43 -1.88
CA ARG A 53 -22.32 11.01 -0.93
C ARG A 53 -21.65 11.98 0.05
N TYR A 54 -20.46 11.63 0.56
CA TYR A 54 -19.69 12.53 1.42
C TYR A 54 -19.28 13.82 0.67
N CYS A 55 -18.77 13.70 -0.55
CA CYS A 55 -18.41 14.84 -1.38
C CYS A 55 -19.61 15.73 -1.70
N SER A 56 -20.76 15.13 -2.03
CA SER A 56 -21.99 15.88 -2.31
C SER A 56 -22.48 16.69 -1.12
N TYR A 57 -22.32 16.19 0.11
CA TYR A 57 -22.63 16.96 1.32
C TYR A 57 -21.74 18.21 1.48
N LEU A 58 -20.52 18.15 0.94
CA LEU A 58 -19.57 19.27 0.90
C LEU A 58 -19.73 20.16 -0.34
N GLY A 59 -20.77 19.94 -1.14
CA GLY A 59 -21.02 20.72 -2.37
C GLY A 59 -20.13 20.32 -3.56
N VAL A 60 -19.43 19.19 -3.49
CA VAL A 60 -18.57 18.68 -4.57
C VAL A 60 -19.28 17.55 -5.32
N SER A 61 -19.32 17.65 -6.64
CA SER A 61 -19.94 16.66 -7.53
C SER A 61 -19.24 16.63 -8.89
N LEU A 62 -19.68 15.75 -9.80
CA LEU A 62 -19.16 15.74 -11.18
C LEU A 62 -19.45 17.05 -11.95
N ASP A 63 -20.50 17.76 -11.58
CA ASP A 63 -20.87 19.06 -12.18
C ASP A 63 -20.19 20.25 -11.46
N ALA A 64 -19.69 20.02 -10.26
CA ALA A 64 -19.01 20.99 -9.41
C ALA A 64 -17.67 20.42 -8.92
N MET A 65 -16.78 20.14 -9.86
CA MET A 65 -15.46 19.59 -9.60
C MET A 65 -14.49 20.67 -9.08
N PRO A 66 -13.55 20.31 -8.17
CA PRO A 66 -12.48 21.22 -7.78
C PRO A 66 -11.52 21.48 -8.95
N GLU A 67 -10.94 22.68 -8.99
CA GLU A 67 -9.94 23.07 -10.00
C GLU A 67 -8.56 22.45 -9.73
N SER A 68 -8.27 22.14 -8.46
CA SER A 68 -6.99 21.59 -8.03
C SER A 68 -7.13 20.36 -7.16
N TRP A 69 -6.13 19.48 -7.23
CA TRP A 69 -6.06 18.24 -6.45
C TRP A 69 -6.07 18.51 -4.95
N GLY A 70 -5.50 19.64 -4.50
CA GLY A 70 -5.49 20.04 -3.10
C GLY A 70 -6.86 20.40 -2.53
N ALA A 71 -7.85 20.66 -3.39
CA ALA A 71 -9.23 20.94 -3.00
C ALA A 71 -10.13 19.68 -3.04
N ILE A 72 -9.59 18.51 -3.39
CA ILE A 72 -10.33 17.25 -3.31
C ILE A 72 -10.64 16.94 -1.83
N PRO A 73 -11.91 16.68 -1.46
CA PRO A 73 -12.27 16.35 -0.08
C PRO A 73 -11.53 15.12 0.44
N ALA A 74 -10.76 15.26 1.52
CA ALA A 74 -10.06 14.14 2.14
C ALA A 74 -11.05 13.13 2.74
N VAL A 75 -10.81 11.83 2.53
CA VAL A 75 -11.61 10.77 3.16
C VAL A 75 -11.26 10.69 4.65
N PRO A 76 -12.21 10.86 5.58
CA PRO A 76 -11.95 10.67 7.00
C PRO A 76 -11.53 9.23 7.28
N SER A 77 -10.45 9.01 8.03
CA SER A 77 -9.99 7.65 8.35
C SER A 77 -11.03 6.75 9.04
N PRO A 78 -11.98 7.26 9.86
CA PRO A 78 -13.06 6.42 10.41
C PRO A 78 -14.01 5.87 9.35
N ALA A 79 -14.12 6.50 8.17
CA ALA A 79 -15.05 6.06 7.12
C ALA A 79 -14.77 4.63 6.64
N PHE A 80 -13.52 4.18 6.74
CA PHE A 80 -13.11 2.81 6.40
C PHE A 80 -13.65 1.75 7.39
N LYS A 81 -14.17 2.15 8.55
CA LYS A 81 -14.90 1.27 9.48
C LYS A 81 -16.40 1.19 9.15
N GLU A 82 -16.94 2.27 8.58
CA GLU A 82 -18.38 2.46 8.38
C GLU A 82 -18.86 2.03 6.99
N ALA A 83 -17.98 2.05 5.99
CA ALA A 83 -18.33 1.73 4.61
C ALA A 83 -17.16 1.14 3.82
N ALA A 84 -17.49 0.38 2.78
CA ALA A 84 -16.52 -0.04 1.77
C ALA A 84 -16.20 1.14 0.84
N ILE A 85 -15.10 1.85 1.12
CA ILE A 85 -14.61 2.96 0.32
C ILE A 85 -13.89 2.40 -0.92
N THR A 86 -14.66 2.06 -1.95
CA THR A 86 -14.18 1.33 -3.15
C THR A 86 -14.98 1.72 -4.39
N THR A 87 -14.41 1.56 -5.58
CA THR A 87 -15.08 1.79 -6.87
C THR A 87 -15.62 0.51 -7.53
N PHE A 88 -15.51 -0.63 -6.85
CA PHE A 88 -15.88 -1.95 -7.34
C PHE A 88 -16.67 -2.70 -6.26
N ASP A 89 -17.23 -3.86 -6.60
CA ASP A 89 -17.88 -4.70 -5.61
C ASP A 89 -16.83 -5.26 -4.63
N PRO A 90 -16.88 -4.94 -3.32
CA PRO A 90 -15.87 -5.36 -2.36
C PRO A 90 -15.79 -6.89 -2.20
N THR A 91 -16.81 -7.65 -2.60
CA THR A 91 -16.75 -9.13 -2.62
C THR A 91 -15.77 -9.68 -3.66
N GLY A 92 -15.43 -8.88 -4.67
CA GLY A 92 -14.44 -9.20 -5.70
C GLY A 92 -13.01 -8.73 -5.37
N ALA A 93 -12.74 -8.29 -4.14
CA ALA A 93 -11.42 -7.79 -3.76
C ALA A 93 -10.35 -8.89 -3.82
N ALA A 94 -9.23 -8.60 -4.48
CA ALA A 94 -8.06 -9.48 -4.48
C ALA A 94 -7.28 -9.41 -3.16
N LEU A 95 -7.27 -8.24 -2.51
CA LEU A 95 -6.67 -8.04 -1.19
C LEU A 95 -7.61 -7.22 -0.30
N VAL A 96 -7.62 -7.54 0.98
CA VAL A 96 -8.31 -6.76 2.01
C VAL A 96 -7.35 -6.55 3.16
N PHE A 97 -7.01 -5.29 3.43
CA PHE A 97 -6.17 -4.93 4.57
C PHE A 97 -7.00 -4.32 5.70
N GLU A 98 -6.60 -4.62 6.93
CA GLU A 98 -7.26 -4.15 8.14
C GLU A 98 -6.33 -3.23 8.93
N THR A 99 -6.90 -2.17 9.49
CA THR A 99 -6.19 -1.34 10.47
C THR A 99 -5.89 -2.16 11.73
N SER A 100 -4.75 -1.93 12.37
CA SER A 100 -4.26 -2.68 13.54
C SER A 100 -5.10 -2.56 14.83
N GLY A 101 -6.33 -2.03 14.75
CA GLY A 101 -7.35 -2.17 15.79
C GLY A 101 -6.94 -1.70 17.18
N THR A 102 -6.54 -0.44 17.35
CA THR A 102 -6.21 0.13 18.68
C THR A 102 -7.43 0.60 19.48
N THR A 103 -8.65 0.31 19.01
CA THR A 103 -9.91 0.80 19.61
C THR A 103 -10.98 -0.27 19.61
N VAL A 104 -11.86 -0.25 20.62
CA VAL A 104 -13.10 -1.04 20.69
C VAL A 104 -13.91 -0.82 19.41
N GLY A 105 -14.25 -1.89 18.69
CA GLY A 105 -15.06 -1.86 17.47
C GLY A 105 -14.45 -2.69 16.32
N ALA A 106 -15.15 -2.71 15.18
CA ALA A 106 -14.66 -3.38 13.97
C ALA A 106 -13.44 -2.63 13.39
N PRO A 107 -12.43 -3.33 12.83
CA PRO A 107 -11.31 -2.70 12.17
C PRO A 107 -11.75 -2.00 10.88
N GLY A 108 -11.06 -0.93 10.52
CA GLY A 108 -11.25 -0.31 9.21
C GLY A 108 -10.68 -1.22 8.12
N ARG A 109 -11.35 -1.30 6.97
CA ARG A 109 -10.97 -2.17 5.86
C ARG A 109 -10.64 -1.38 4.61
N HIS A 110 -9.54 -1.74 3.97
CA HIS A 110 -9.14 -1.24 2.67
C HIS A 110 -9.14 -2.40 1.66
N TYR A 111 -10.07 -2.35 0.71
CA TYR A 111 -10.22 -3.36 -0.32
C TYR A 111 -9.47 -2.93 -1.58
N MET A 112 -8.74 -3.87 -2.18
CA MET A 112 -8.04 -3.63 -3.44
C MET A 112 -8.52 -4.63 -4.48
N GLU A 113 -8.98 -4.11 -5.61
CA GLU A 113 -9.41 -4.95 -6.73
C GLU A 113 -8.24 -5.75 -7.31
N ARG A 114 -7.05 -5.12 -7.39
CA ARG A 114 -5.85 -5.71 -7.97
C ARG A 114 -4.61 -5.27 -7.19
N PRO A 115 -3.61 -6.15 -7.00
CA PRO A 115 -2.39 -5.81 -6.27
C PRO A 115 -1.42 -4.94 -7.09
N ALA A 116 -1.57 -4.87 -8.42
CA ALA A 116 -0.53 -4.37 -9.32
C ALA A 116 -0.06 -2.94 -9.00
N LEU A 117 -0.99 -2.01 -8.73
CA LEU A 117 -0.64 -0.64 -8.36
C LEU A 117 0.04 -0.56 -6.99
N TYR A 118 -0.45 -1.34 -6.03
CA TYR A 118 0.11 -1.42 -4.69
C TYR A 118 1.54 -1.96 -4.71
N ASP A 119 1.75 -3.09 -5.40
CA ASP A 119 3.06 -3.70 -5.63
C ASP A 119 4.02 -2.74 -6.35
N ALA A 120 3.56 -2.07 -7.40
CA ALA A 120 4.40 -1.14 -8.15
C ALA A 120 4.86 0.03 -7.29
N ALA A 121 3.95 0.65 -6.53
CA ALA A 121 4.27 1.76 -5.63
C ALA A 121 5.23 1.31 -4.50
N LEU A 122 4.95 0.16 -3.89
CA LEU A 122 5.77 -0.45 -2.85
C LEU A 122 7.21 -0.67 -3.33
N ILE A 123 7.38 -1.39 -4.44
CA ILE A 123 8.69 -1.78 -4.94
C ILE A 123 9.45 -0.57 -5.47
N ALA A 124 8.78 0.36 -6.15
CA ALA A 124 9.42 1.59 -6.61
C ALA A 124 9.98 2.42 -5.44
N GLY A 125 9.17 2.60 -4.38
CA GLY A 125 9.58 3.33 -3.20
C GLY A 125 10.72 2.65 -2.46
N PHE A 126 10.61 1.33 -2.25
CA PHE A 126 11.63 0.57 -1.54
C PHE A 126 12.97 0.57 -2.29
N ASP A 127 12.96 0.32 -3.60
CA ASP A 127 14.18 0.32 -4.41
C ASP A 127 14.87 1.69 -4.41
N ARG A 128 14.12 2.79 -4.56
CA ARG A 128 14.76 4.11 -4.68
C ARG A 128 15.19 4.72 -3.36
N LEU A 129 14.44 4.44 -2.29
CA LEU A 129 14.62 5.13 -1.02
C LEU A 129 15.33 4.28 0.03
N MET A 130 15.08 2.97 0.04
CA MET A 130 15.63 2.05 1.04
C MET A 130 16.78 1.20 0.52
N LEU A 131 16.78 0.83 -0.77
CA LEU A 131 17.83 0.02 -1.42
C LEU A 131 18.38 0.68 -2.70
N PRO A 132 18.85 1.94 -2.67
CA PRO A 132 19.30 2.65 -3.87
C PRO A 132 20.50 1.97 -4.57
N ASP A 133 21.27 1.16 -3.84
CA ASP A 133 22.38 0.35 -4.34
C ASP A 133 21.96 -1.02 -4.90
N GLY A 134 20.67 -1.37 -4.79
CA GLY A 134 20.12 -2.65 -5.24
C GLY A 134 20.55 -3.85 -4.38
N ALA A 135 21.01 -3.63 -3.15
CA ALA A 135 21.46 -4.69 -2.26
C ALA A 135 20.39 -5.78 -2.07
N ARG A 136 20.83 -7.05 -2.02
CA ARG A 136 19.97 -8.20 -1.74
C ARG A 136 20.24 -8.67 -0.32
N LEU A 137 19.34 -8.35 0.60
CA LEU A 137 19.56 -8.52 2.03
C LEU A 137 18.91 -9.81 2.56
N ARG A 138 19.43 -10.35 3.67
CA ARG A 138 18.66 -11.30 4.50
C ARG A 138 17.62 -10.51 5.30
N TYR A 139 16.35 -10.85 5.16
CA TYR A 139 15.28 -10.16 5.87
C TYR A 139 14.96 -10.85 7.20
N PHE A 140 15.03 -10.07 8.27
CA PHE A 140 14.61 -10.44 9.61
C PHE A 140 13.34 -9.67 9.97
N ASN A 141 12.19 -10.32 9.78
CA ASN A 141 10.90 -9.67 9.88
C ASN A 141 10.35 -9.76 11.31
N LEU A 142 10.38 -8.63 12.00
CA LEU A 142 9.73 -8.36 13.29
C LEU A 142 8.38 -7.67 13.06
N VAL A 143 7.67 -8.13 12.04
CA VAL A 143 6.33 -7.66 11.63
C VAL A 143 5.44 -8.89 11.43
N PRO A 144 4.10 -8.76 11.41
CA PRO A 144 3.22 -9.91 11.27
C PRO A 144 3.52 -10.76 10.04
N ASN A 145 3.58 -12.08 10.22
CA ASN A 145 3.74 -13.02 9.12
C ASN A 145 2.50 -12.98 8.20
N PRO A 146 2.62 -12.68 6.89
CA PRO A 146 1.49 -12.57 5.97
C PRO A 146 0.76 -13.90 5.76
N VAL A 147 1.38 -15.05 6.09
CA VAL A 147 0.69 -16.34 6.10
C VAL A 147 -0.27 -16.45 7.28
N GLU A 148 0.11 -15.92 8.43
CA GLU A 148 -0.67 -15.97 9.68
C GLU A 148 -1.67 -14.81 9.80
N ARG A 149 -1.29 -13.62 9.33
CA ARG A 149 -2.10 -12.40 9.35
C ARG A 149 -2.20 -11.81 7.92
N PRO A 150 -2.96 -12.45 7.01
CA PRO A 150 -3.06 -12.02 5.61
C PRO A 150 -3.71 -10.65 5.40
N THR A 151 -4.44 -10.13 6.41
CA THR A 151 -5.02 -8.78 6.39
C THR A 151 -4.05 -7.69 6.83
N SER A 152 -2.80 -8.04 7.22
CA SER A 152 -1.77 -7.05 7.55
C SER A 152 -1.12 -6.48 6.29
N SER A 153 -1.37 -5.19 6.01
CA SER A 153 -0.69 -4.49 4.92
C SER A 153 0.83 -4.47 5.11
N LEU A 154 1.32 -4.28 6.35
CA LEU A 154 2.74 -4.27 6.64
C LEU A 154 3.39 -5.64 6.44
N GLY A 155 2.74 -6.71 6.92
CA GLY A 155 3.19 -8.08 6.67
C GLY A 155 3.25 -8.41 5.18
N TYR A 156 2.22 -7.99 4.42
CA TYR A 156 2.20 -8.11 2.97
C TYR A 156 3.36 -7.36 2.32
N MET A 157 3.55 -6.07 2.65
CA MET A 157 4.60 -5.23 2.07
C MET A 157 5.99 -5.82 2.28
N ILE A 158 6.33 -6.15 3.54
CA ILE A 158 7.64 -6.70 3.87
C ILE A 158 7.83 -8.09 3.26
N GLY A 159 6.79 -8.93 3.24
CA GLY A 159 6.85 -10.22 2.57
C GLY A 159 7.12 -10.09 1.07
N ARG A 160 6.46 -9.14 0.40
CA ARG A 160 6.62 -8.88 -1.03
C ARG A 160 8.01 -8.34 -1.37
N VAL A 161 8.52 -7.41 -0.56
CA VAL A 161 9.88 -6.89 -0.68
C VAL A 161 10.90 -7.99 -0.45
N ALA A 162 10.78 -8.77 0.63
CA ALA A 162 11.70 -9.87 0.92
C ALA A 162 11.70 -10.93 -0.18
N GLN A 163 10.56 -11.23 -0.78
CA GLN A 163 10.46 -12.14 -1.93
C GLN A 163 11.20 -11.61 -3.16
N LEU A 164 11.08 -10.32 -3.47
CA LEU A 164 11.58 -9.73 -4.71
C LEU A 164 13.00 -9.15 -4.59
N ARG A 165 13.44 -8.80 -3.38
CA ARG A 165 14.71 -8.11 -3.06
C ARG A 165 15.52 -8.82 -1.97
N GLY A 166 15.06 -9.94 -1.45
CA GLY A 166 15.84 -10.78 -0.56
C GLY A 166 16.98 -11.50 -1.27
N HIS A 167 17.97 -11.95 -0.49
CA HIS A 167 19.02 -12.85 -0.96
C HIS A 167 18.55 -14.32 -1.07
N GLY A 168 17.29 -14.61 -0.74
CA GLY A 168 16.70 -15.96 -0.78
C GLY A 168 16.47 -16.58 0.60
N ARG A 169 17.04 -16.03 1.68
CA ARG A 169 16.70 -16.40 3.06
C ARG A 169 15.95 -15.25 3.74
N THR A 170 14.83 -15.56 4.37
CA THR A 170 13.99 -14.63 5.12
C THR A 170 13.42 -15.35 6.33
N GLY A 171 13.37 -14.66 7.47
CA GLY A 171 12.77 -15.19 8.70
C GLY A 171 11.67 -14.28 9.22
N TRP A 172 10.65 -14.90 9.81
CA TRP A 172 9.61 -14.24 10.59
C TRP A 172 9.82 -14.60 12.06
N TYR A 173 9.86 -13.59 12.91
CA TYR A 173 10.27 -13.73 14.31
C TYR A 173 9.20 -13.25 15.29
N LEU A 174 7.97 -13.04 14.82
CA LEU A 174 6.80 -12.86 15.67
C LEU A 174 5.92 -14.09 15.57
N GLU A 175 5.43 -14.56 16.71
CA GLU A 175 4.33 -15.52 16.82
C GLU A 175 3.22 -14.85 17.64
N GLY A 176 2.12 -14.52 16.97
CA GLY A 176 1.14 -13.60 17.55
C GLY A 176 1.79 -12.24 17.85
N ASP A 177 1.79 -11.85 19.13
CA ASP A 177 2.43 -10.61 19.61
C ASP A 177 3.74 -10.90 20.38
N SER A 178 4.21 -12.14 20.36
CA SER A 178 5.42 -12.57 21.07
C SER A 178 6.63 -12.64 20.13
N LEU A 179 7.77 -12.12 20.60
CA LEU A 179 9.05 -12.20 19.90
C LEU A 179 9.68 -13.60 20.09
N LEU A 180 10.02 -14.25 18.98
CA LEU A 180 10.79 -15.50 18.97
C LEU A 180 12.29 -15.22 19.20
N PHE A 181 12.63 -14.75 20.40
CA PHE A 181 13.94 -14.20 20.74
C PHE A 181 15.09 -15.19 20.46
N ASP A 182 15.00 -16.42 20.96
CA ASP A 182 16.07 -17.42 20.80
C ASP A 182 16.35 -17.74 19.32
N ARG A 183 15.29 -17.79 18.50
CA ARG A 183 15.40 -18.01 17.05
C ARG A 183 16.05 -16.80 16.37
N LEU A 184 15.62 -15.59 16.74
CA LEU A 184 16.16 -14.34 16.22
C LEU A 184 17.65 -14.21 16.55
N GLU A 185 18.02 -14.42 17.81
CA GLU A 185 19.39 -14.35 18.28
C GLU A 185 20.28 -15.34 17.53
N ARG A 186 19.87 -16.61 17.43
CA ARG A 186 20.62 -17.64 16.71
C ARG A 186 20.87 -17.23 15.26
N ASP A 187 19.82 -16.80 14.55
CA ASP A 187 19.90 -16.46 13.13
C ASP A 187 20.71 -15.18 12.89
N LEU A 188 20.67 -14.21 13.82
CA LEU A 188 21.50 -13.00 13.79
C LEU A 188 22.98 -13.33 14.04
N ARG A 189 23.29 -14.18 15.03
CA ARG A 189 24.66 -14.65 15.28
C ARG A 189 25.24 -15.36 14.05
N GLU A 190 24.44 -16.13 13.35
CA GLU A 190 24.82 -16.75 12.08
C GLU A 190 25.17 -15.69 11.01
N ALA A 191 24.32 -14.67 10.84
CA ALA A 191 24.58 -13.60 9.87
C ALA A 191 25.85 -12.81 10.20
N ILE A 192 26.09 -12.52 11.49
CA ILE A 192 27.31 -11.87 11.97
C ILE A 192 28.54 -12.73 11.66
N ALA A 193 28.50 -14.03 11.94
CA ALA A 193 29.61 -14.94 11.66
C ALA A 193 29.94 -15.06 10.16
N GLN A 194 28.97 -14.78 9.29
CA GLN A 194 29.11 -14.81 7.84
C GLN A 194 29.43 -13.43 7.22
N ASP A 195 29.55 -12.38 8.03
CA ASP A 195 29.65 -10.98 7.58
C ASP A 195 28.55 -10.62 6.56
N GLN A 196 27.35 -11.17 6.77
CA GLN A 196 26.24 -11.05 5.83
C GLN A 196 25.44 -9.77 6.14
N PRO A 197 25.21 -8.88 5.16
CA PRO A 197 24.35 -7.72 5.35
C PRO A 197 22.87 -8.16 5.48
N VAL A 198 22.17 -7.53 6.42
CA VAL A 198 20.80 -7.89 6.80
C VAL A 198 19.88 -6.67 6.79
N CYS A 199 18.59 -6.91 6.60
CA CYS A 199 17.52 -5.95 6.85
C CYS A 199 16.70 -6.45 8.06
N ILE A 200 16.62 -5.64 9.12
CA ILE A 200 15.72 -5.91 10.24
C ILE A 200 14.48 -5.04 10.02
N ALA A 201 13.37 -5.66 9.65
CA ALA A 201 12.11 -4.97 9.40
C ALA A 201 11.25 -5.03 10.66
N ALA A 202 11.07 -3.90 11.33
CA ALA A 202 10.29 -3.78 12.56
C ALA A 202 9.39 -2.54 12.52
N THR A 203 8.32 -2.54 13.32
CA THR A 203 7.64 -1.29 13.67
C THR A 203 8.45 -0.56 14.74
N ALA A 204 8.33 0.77 14.81
CA ALA A 204 8.85 1.50 15.97
C ALA A 204 8.22 0.90 17.24
N PHE A 205 9.04 0.38 18.14
CA PHE A 205 8.58 -0.02 19.46
C PHE A 205 8.16 1.25 20.18
N ALA A 206 6.86 1.38 20.48
CA ALA A 206 6.33 2.38 21.40
C ALA A 206 6.41 1.83 22.83
#